data_AF-A0A8C4RK30-F1
#
_entry.id   AF-A0A8C4RK30-F1
#
_cell.length_a   1.000
_cell.length_b   1.000
_cell.length_c   1.000
_cell.angle_alpha   90.00
_cell.angle_beta   90.00
_cell.angle_gamma   90.00
#
_symmetry.space_group_name_H-M   'P 1'
#
loop_
_entity.id
_entity.type
_entity.pdbx_description
1 polymer ?
#
loop_
_entity_poly.entity_id
_entity_poly.type
_entity_poly.pdbx_seq_one_letter_code
_entity_poly.pdbx_strand_id
1 'polypeptide(L)'
;MSTTSRKYATFVSEPMLNKSVRAVPGVGDVLGRRLETRQHSQATNLLGVYLQTGRNQNKFCHWMNENCGANRQQASRSFKAMSEWSDQNL
;
A
#
# COMPACT_ATOMS: atom_id res chain seq x y z
N MET A 1 -16.38 -2.02 16.54
CA MET A 1 -15.50 -3.19 16.30
C MET A 1 -15.14 -3.22 14.83
N SER A 2 -14.06 -2.54 14.44
CA SER A 2 -13.66 -2.40 13.04
C SER A 2 -13.03 -3.70 12.55
N THR A 3 -13.69 -4.42 11.64
CA THR A 3 -13.17 -5.64 11.00
C THR A 3 -12.11 -5.30 9.94
N THR A 4 -11.02 -4.67 10.36
CA THR A 4 -9.81 -4.59 9.55
C THR A 4 -9.18 -5.97 9.49
N SER A 5 -8.84 -6.44 8.28
CA SER A 5 -8.20 -7.76 8.07
C SER A 5 -7.00 -7.93 9.00
N ARG A 6 -6.73 -9.13 9.52
CA ARG A 6 -5.55 -9.44 10.36
C ARG A 6 -4.25 -8.90 9.76
N LYS A 7 -4.15 -8.95 8.42
CA LYS A 7 -3.05 -8.39 7.62
C LYS A 7 -2.87 -6.87 7.81
N TYR A 8 -3.96 -6.13 7.98
CA TYR A 8 -3.95 -4.69 8.25
C TYR A 8 -3.35 -4.36 9.61
N ALA A 9 -3.79 -5.05 10.67
CA ALA A 9 -3.29 -4.84 12.01
C ALA A 9 -1.77 -5.13 12.09
N THR A 10 -1.33 -6.28 11.56
CA THR A 10 0.10 -6.61 11.49
C THR A 10 0.91 -5.62 10.66
N PHE A 11 0.31 -5.04 9.63
CA PHE A 11 0.99 -4.06 8.79
C PHE A 11 1.23 -2.73 9.53
N VAL A 12 0.21 -2.25 10.24
CA VAL A 12 0.26 -0.96 10.95
C VAL A 12 1.10 -1.02 12.23
N SER A 13 1.08 -2.15 12.95
CA SER A 13 1.78 -2.31 14.24
C SER A 13 3.30 -2.56 14.15
N GLU A 14 3.86 -2.75 12.96
CA GLU A 14 5.28 -3.10 12.78
C GLU A 14 5.95 -2.18 11.75
N PRO A 15 7.27 -1.95 11.87
CA PRO A 15 8.01 -1.15 10.91
C PRO A 15 7.93 -1.75 9.50
N MET A 16 7.54 -0.93 8.52
CA MET A 16 7.35 -1.34 7.13
C MET A 16 8.67 -1.54 6.35
N LEU A 17 9.80 -1.12 6.94
CA LEU A 17 11.11 -0.99 6.29
C LEU A 17 11.60 -2.21 5.49
N ASN A 18 11.25 -3.43 5.91
CA ASN A 18 11.65 -4.66 5.22
C ASN A 18 10.46 -5.54 4.77
N LYS A 19 9.25 -5.01 4.76
CA LYS A 19 8.07 -5.78 4.34
C LYS A 19 7.95 -5.80 2.82
N SER A 20 7.60 -6.97 2.27
CA SER A 20 7.23 -7.09 0.86
C SER A 20 6.00 -6.24 0.55
N VAL A 21 5.93 -5.70 -0.67
CA VAL A 21 4.74 -5.00 -1.18
C VAL A 21 3.47 -5.87 -1.10
N ARG A 22 3.64 -7.20 -1.14
CA ARG A 22 2.55 -8.17 -0.94
C ARG A 22 1.97 -8.16 0.46
N ALA A 23 2.70 -7.67 1.46
CA ALA A 23 2.19 -7.55 2.83
C ALA A 23 1.22 -6.37 2.98
N VAL A 24 1.21 -5.43 2.02
CA VAL A 24 0.34 -4.25 2.06
C VAL A 24 -1.13 -4.66 1.88
N PRO A 25 -2.05 -4.20 2.75
CA PRO A 25 -3.49 -4.41 2.57
C PRO A 25 -3.97 -3.87 1.23
N GLY A 26 -4.79 -4.62 0.51
CA GLY A 26 -5.25 -4.25 -0.84
C GLY A 26 -4.31 -4.67 -1.98
N VAL A 27 -3.04 -4.99 -1.70
CA VAL A 27 -2.13 -5.62 -2.65
C VAL A 27 -2.22 -7.14 -2.51
N GLY A 28 -2.83 -7.78 -3.51
CA GLY A 28 -2.85 -9.24 -3.66
C GLY A 28 -1.64 -9.76 -4.45
N ASP A 29 -1.53 -11.07 -4.63
CA ASP A 29 -0.39 -11.68 -5.34
C ASP A 29 -0.20 -11.17 -6.77
N VAL A 30 -1.28 -10.96 -7.51
CA VAL A 30 -1.21 -10.48 -8.91
C VAL A 30 -0.66 -9.06 -8.96
N LEU A 31 -1.18 -8.16 -8.11
CA LEU A 31 -0.71 -6.78 -8.01
C LEU A 31 0.72 -6.72 -7.48
N GLY A 32 1.02 -7.54 -6.47
CA GLY A 32 2.34 -7.66 -5.87
C GLY A 32 3.39 -8.10 -6.88
N ARG A 33 3.11 -9.14 -7.70
CA ARG A 33 4.02 -9.56 -8.78
C ARG A 33 4.25 -8.44 -9.79
N ARG A 34 3.21 -7.71 -10.19
CA ARG A 34 3.35 -6.58 -11.14
C ARG A 34 4.22 -5.46 -10.56
N LEU A 35 4.07 -5.17 -9.27
CA LEU A 35 4.92 -4.20 -8.57
C LEU A 35 6.35 -4.72 -8.44
N GLU A 36 6.55 -6.00 -8.11
CA GLU A 36 7.87 -6.65 -8.10
C GLU A 36 8.58 -6.59 -9.46
N THR A 37 7.85 -6.85 -10.56
CA THR A 37 8.39 -6.72 -11.93
C THR A 37 8.81 -5.29 -12.26
N ARG A 38 8.16 -4.29 -11.65
CA ARG A 38 8.50 -2.86 -11.79
C ARG A 38 9.51 -2.35 -10.75
N GLN A 39 10.29 -3.25 -10.10
CA GLN A 39 11.25 -2.93 -9.03
C GLN A 39 10.62 -2.32 -7.76
N HIS A 40 9.30 -2.43 -7.60
CA HIS A 40 8.58 -2.07 -6.38
C HIS A 40 8.26 -3.31 -5.55
N SER A 41 9.30 -4.08 -5.19
CA SER A 41 9.16 -5.30 -4.39
C SER A 41 8.92 -5.04 -2.90
N GLN A 42 9.29 -3.85 -2.40
CA GLN A 42 9.18 -3.47 -0.99
C GLN A 42 8.03 -2.49 -0.73
N ALA A 43 7.44 -2.58 0.46
CA ALA A 43 6.37 -1.70 0.91
C ALA A 43 6.84 -0.24 1.10
N THR A 44 8.14 -0.04 1.38
CA THR A 44 8.82 1.27 1.41
C THR A 44 8.69 2.03 0.09
N ASN A 45 8.78 1.33 -1.05
CA ASN A 45 8.60 1.96 -2.36
C ASN A 45 7.17 2.48 -2.53
N LEU A 46 6.18 1.74 -2.04
CA LEU A 46 4.78 2.18 -2.07
C LEU A 46 4.53 3.38 -1.13
N LEU A 47 5.21 3.43 0.02
CA LEU A 47 5.20 4.59 0.90
C LEU A 47 5.80 5.82 0.21
N GLY A 48 6.90 5.65 -0.52
CA GLY A 48 7.51 6.73 -1.31
C GLY A 48 6.51 7.35 -2.29
N VAL A 49 5.75 6.51 -2.99
CA VAL A 49 4.66 6.96 -3.90
C VAL A 49 3.55 7.68 -3.12
N TYR A 50 3.13 7.14 -1.97
CA TYR A 50 2.13 7.78 -1.11
C TYR A 50 2.55 9.19 -0.67
N LEU A 51 3.81 9.35 -0.28
CA LEU A 51 4.37 10.66 0.10
C LEU A 51 4.52 11.59 -1.12
N GLN A 52 5.01 11.08 -2.25
CA GLN A 52 5.18 11.85 -3.49
C GLN A 52 3.84 12.36 -4.07
N THR A 53 2.77 11.60 -3.90
CA THR A 53 1.41 12.01 -4.28
C THR A 53 0.81 13.04 -3.33
N GLY A 54 1.53 13.45 -2.28
CA GLY A 54 1.09 14.42 -1.29
C GLY A 54 -0.06 13.90 -0.42
N ARG A 55 -0.07 12.59 -0.12
CA ARG A 55 -1.15 11.92 0.61
C ARG A 55 -2.52 12.10 -0.05
N ASN A 56 -2.56 12.31 -1.37
CA ASN A 56 -3.81 12.47 -2.11
C ASN A 56 -4.33 11.10 -2.58
N GLN A 57 -5.49 10.68 -2.05
CA GLN A 57 -6.09 9.39 -2.36
C GLN A 57 -6.35 9.19 -3.86
N ASN A 58 -6.82 10.22 -4.57
CA ASN A 58 -7.14 10.09 -5.99
C ASN A 58 -5.86 9.90 -6.83
N LYS A 59 -4.82 10.69 -6.54
CA LYS A 59 -3.51 10.55 -7.22
C LYS A 59 -2.88 9.18 -6.96
N PHE A 60 -2.93 8.70 -5.72
CA PHE A 60 -2.42 7.38 -5.37
C PHE A 60 -3.23 6.26 -6.03
N CYS A 61 -4.56 6.35 -6.04
CA CYS A 61 -5.41 5.37 -6.71
C CYS A 61 -5.16 5.31 -8.21
N HIS A 62 -5.01 6.47 -8.85
CA HIS A 62 -4.66 6.58 -10.26
C HIS A 62 -3.30 5.93 -10.53
N TRP A 63 -2.28 6.23 -9.71
CA TRP A 63 -0.96 5.63 -9.85
C TRP A 63 -0.99 4.10 -9.73
N MET A 64 -1.72 3.57 -8.75
CA MET A 64 -1.89 2.12 -8.56
C MET A 64 -2.63 1.48 -9.74
N ASN A 65 -3.59 2.17 -10.34
CA ASN A 65 -4.27 1.68 -11.53
C ASN A 65 -3.33 1.61 -12.73
N GLU A 66 -2.62 2.69 -13.03
CA GLU A 66 -1.68 2.78 -14.16
C GLU A 66 -0.48 1.82 -14.01
N ASN A 67 0.01 1.63 -12.78
CA ASN A 67 1.24 0.86 -12.55
C ASN A 67 1.02 -0.63 -12.31
N CYS A 68 -0.01 -1.00 -11.56
CA CYS A 68 -0.26 -2.41 -11.25
C CYS A 68 -1.64 -2.90 -11.69
N GLY A 69 -2.48 -2.04 -12.28
CA GLY A 69 -3.84 -2.40 -12.68
C GLY A 69 -4.77 -2.60 -11.49
N ALA A 70 -4.49 -1.97 -10.34
CA ALA A 70 -5.33 -2.11 -9.16
C ALA A 70 -6.70 -1.46 -9.39
N ASN A 71 -7.75 -2.13 -8.93
CA ASN A 71 -9.07 -1.52 -8.90
C ASN A 71 -9.19 -0.48 -7.76
N ARG A 72 -10.22 0.36 -7.83
CA ARG A 72 -10.44 1.45 -6.86
C ARG A 72 -10.54 0.95 -5.41
N GLN A 73 -11.10 -0.23 -5.19
CA GLN A 73 -11.27 -0.79 -3.85
C GLN A 73 -9.93 -1.27 -3.27
N GLN A 74 -9.11 -1.94 -4.07
CA GLN A 74 -7.76 -2.38 -3.72
C GLN A 74 -6.87 -1.18 -3.40
N ALA A 75 -6.84 -0.19 -4.30
CA ALA A 75 -6.03 1.01 -4.13
C ALA A 75 -6.46 1.83 -2.91
N SER A 76 -7.77 1.96 -2.66
CA SER A 76 -8.31 2.64 -1.47
C SER A 76 -7.90 1.94 -0.17
N ARG A 77 -7.93 0.60 -0.14
CA ARG A 77 -7.46 -0.19 1.02
C ARG A 77 -5.96 0.00 1.27
N SER A 78 -5.15 0.01 0.22
CA SER A 78 -3.71 0.26 0.33
C SER A 78 -3.42 1.68 0.78
N PHE A 79 -4.14 2.67 0.25
CA PHE A 79 -4.03 4.06 0.67
C PHE A 79 -4.35 4.24 2.16
N LYS A 80 -5.45 3.64 2.63
CA LYS A 80 -5.83 3.73 4.04
C LYS A 80 -4.78 3.10 4.95
N ALA A 81 -4.25 1.94 4.58
CA ALA A 81 -3.17 1.29 5.33
C ALA A 81 -1.89 2.13 5.38
N MET A 82 -1.52 2.77 4.28
CA MET A 82 -0.36 3.67 4.22
C MET A 82 -0.58 4.93 5.06
N SER A 83 -1.78 5.51 5.02
CA SER A 83 -2.13 6.67 5.84
C SER A 83 -2.03 6.35 7.33
N GLU A 84 -2.65 5.25 7.77
CA GLU A 84 -2.66 4.88 9.18
C GLU A 84 -1.26 4.48 9.68
N TRP A 85 -0.46 3.81 8.84
CA TRP A 85 0.93 3.55 9.16
C TRP A 85 1.74 4.85 9.26
N SER A 86 1.55 5.80 8.34
CA SER A 86 2.23 7.10 8.40
C SER A 86 1.84 7.91 9.62
N ASP A 87 0.57 7.89 10.02
CA ASP A 87 0.10 8.64 11.20
C ASP A 87 0.66 8.06 12.52
N GLN A 88 1.10 6.80 12.53
CA GLN A 88 1.67 6.13 13.70
C GLN A 88 3.21 6.12 13.74
N ASN A 89 3.88 6.26 12.58
CA ASN A 89 5.32 6.03 12.46
C ASN A 89 6.11 7.22 11.86
N LEU A 90 5.44 8.28 11.38
CA LEU A 90 6.05 9.54 10.90
C LEU A 90 5.60 10.72 11.76
#